data_AF-A0A968BYN6-F1
#
_entry.id   AF-A0A968BYN6-F1
#
_cell.length_a   1.000
_cell.length_b   1.000
_cell.length_c   1.000
_cell.angle_alpha   90.00
_cell.angle_beta   90.00
_cell.angle_gamma   90.00
#
_symmetry.space_group_name_H-M   'P 1'
#
loop_
_entity.id
_entity.type
_entity.pdbx_description
1 polymer ?
#
loop_
_entity_poly.entity_id
_entity_poly.type
_entity_poly.pdbx_seq_one_letter_code
_entity_poly.pdbx_strand_id
1 'polypeptide(L)'
;PKGWPKPSWWRVRQHGQYEGDLFNPGSWKQVAHVLYDLWELPILEWNKDPRTGEDTTPSTNADVLLRLETYETEGEQQDWLHALRLYRKATKLLSYFEAWPRYMTDGRMHPRFRPLKTVTGRLASEAPNIQNVPRDKDIRSM
;
A
#
# COMPACT_ATOMS: atom_id res chain seq x y z
N PRO A 1 -10.61 -11.19 1.81
CA PRO A 1 -10.17 -10.80 3.18
C PRO A 1 -11.26 -9.93 3.86
N LYS A 2 -11.82 -10.43 4.97
CA LYS A 2 -12.78 -9.70 5.82
C LYS A 2 -12.11 -8.41 6.32
N GLY A 3 -12.79 -7.28 6.19
CA GLY A 3 -12.27 -5.97 6.62
C GLY A 3 -11.99 -5.92 8.13
N TRP A 4 -11.24 -4.91 8.57
CA TRP A 4 -10.91 -4.70 9.97
C TRP A 4 -12.17 -4.31 10.75
N PRO A 5 -12.29 -4.75 12.03
CA PRO A 5 -13.32 -4.24 12.91
C PRO A 5 -13.17 -2.71 13.02
N LYS A 6 -14.32 -2.03 13.10
CA LYS A 6 -14.36 -0.58 13.23
C LYS A 6 -13.68 -0.18 14.54
N PRO A 7 -12.66 0.68 14.50
CA PRO A 7 -12.06 1.25 15.70
C PRO A 7 -13.07 2.05 16.52
N SER A 8 -12.78 2.27 17.80
CA SER A 8 -13.68 2.94 18.76
C SER A 8 -14.14 4.34 18.31
N TRP A 9 -13.30 5.02 17.54
CA TRP A 9 -13.51 6.37 16.99
C TRP A 9 -14.16 6.40 15.60
N TRP A 10 -14.45 5.25 14.99
CA TRP A 10 -15.10 5.19 13.67
C TRP A 10 -16.54 5.69 13.73
N ARG A 11 -16.78 6.95 13.36
CA ARG A 11 -18.13 7.54 13.25
C ARG A 11 -18.62 7.50 11.81
N VAL A 12 -19.80 6.91 11.59
CA VAL A 12 -20.49 6.93 10.29
C VAL A 12 -21.12 8.31 10.11
N ARG A 13 -20.69 9.12 9.13
CA ARG A 13 -21.51 10.25 8.67
C ARG A 13 -22.76 9.69 7.98
N GLN A 14 -23.94 10.05 8.49
CA GLN A 14 -25.17 9.97 7.70
C GLN A 14 -24.97 10.85 6.45
N HIS A 15 -25.41 10.35 5.28
CA HIS A 15 -25.25 10.94 3.93
C HIS A 15 -24.11 10.38 3.05
N GLY A 16 -24.17 9.06 2.83
CA GLY A 16 -23.85 8.51 1.50
C GLY A 16 -22.48 7.83 1.36
N GLN A 17 -22.55 6.49 1.38
CA GLN A 17 -21.60 5.55 0.79
C GLN A 17 -20.34 5.16 1.58
N TYR A 18 -20.56 4.39 2.65
CA TYR A 18 -19.89 3.11 2.84
C TYR A 18 -20.92 2.09 3.37
N GLU A 19 -21.69 1.49 2.47
CA GLU A 19 -22.54 0.33 2.80
C GLU A 19 -21.63 -0.88 3.03
N GLY A 20 -21.39 -1.19 4.30
CA GLY A 20 -20.59 -2.33 4.74
C GLY A 20 -20.06 -2.11 6.15
N ASP A 21 -20.30 -3.05 7.05
CA ASP A 21 -19.93 -2.93 8.47
C ASP A 21 -18.42 -2.87 8.76
N LEU A 22 -17.54 -2.94 7.75
CA LEU A 22 -16.12 -3.19 7.92
C LEU A 22 -15.23 -2.18 7.18
N PHE A 23 -14.13 -1.79 7.82
CA PHE A 23 -13.08 -0.95 7.23
C PHE A 23 -12.15 -1.77 6.33
N ASN A 24 -11.83 -1.27 5.14
CA ASN A 24 -10.87 -1.89 4.23
C ASN A 24 -9.50 -1.16 4.30
N PRO A 25 -8.50 -1.72 5.01
CA PRO A 25 -7.15 -1.13 5.11
C PRO A 25 -6.39 -1.08 3.77
N GLY A 26 -6.83 -1.84 2.77
CA GLY A 26 -6.30 -1.80 1.41
C GLY A 26 -6.85 -0.63 0.57
N SER A 27 -7.92 0.03 1.01
CA SER A 27 -8.52 1.17 0.29
C SER A 27 -7.86 2.47 0.71
N TRP A 28 -7.07 3.06 -0.19
CA TRP A 28 -6.44 4.36 0.06
C TRP A 28 -7.46 5.47 0.33
N LYS A 29 -8.66 5.41 -0.27
CA LYS A 29 -9.74 6.38 -0.04
C LYS A 29 -10.29 6.30 1.38
N GLN A 30 -10.54 5.09 1.88
CA GLN A 30 -11.03 4.91 3.24
C GLN A 30 -9.97 5.29 4.27
N VAL A 31 -8.70 4.95 4.00
CA VAL A 31 -7.58 5.39 4.85
C VAL A 31 -7.48 6.91 4.87
N ALA A 32 -7.53 7.58 3.71
CA ALA A 32 -7.47 9.04 3.65
C ALA A 32 -8.63 9.69 4.42
N HIS A 33 -9.85 9.14 4.29
CA HIS A 33 -11.01 9.61 5.05
C HIS A 33 -10.80 9.52 6.57
N VAL A 34 -10.25 8.41 7.06
CA VAL A 34 -9.91 8.26 8.47
C VAL A 34 -8.91 9.32 8.93
N LEU A 35 -7.81 9.46 8.20
CA LEU A 35 -6.70 10.30 8.64
C LEU A 35 -7.07 11.79 8.62
N TYR A 36 -7.72 12.24 7.54
CA TYR A 36 -7.87 13.66 7.28
C TYR A 36 -9.27 14.20 7.58
N ASP A 37 -10.31 13.38 7.43
CA ASP A 37 -11.68 13.84 7.70
C ASP A 37 -12.16 13.49 9.12
N LEU A 38 -11.77 12.33 9.66
CA LEU A 38 -12.20 11.89 11.00
C LEU A 38 -11.24 12.30 12.11
N TRP A 39 -9.94 12.17 11.86
CA TRP A 39 -8.90 12.55 12.82
C TRP A 39 -8.34 13.95 12.61
N GLU A 40 -8.72 14.60 11.50
CA GLU A 40 -8.31 15.97 11.19
C GLU A 40 -6.77 16.17 11.22
N LEU A 41 -6.01 15.11 10.89
CA LEU A 41 -4.55 15.17 10.86
C LEU A 41 -4.06 16.12 9.76
N PRO A 42 -2.89 16.75 9.93
CA PRO A 42 -2.33 17.62 8.92
C PRO A 42 -1.96 16.85 7.65
N ILE A 43 -2.23 17.47 6.50
CA ILE A 43 -1.86 16.90 5.20
C ILE A 43 -0.39 17.26 4.92
N LEU A 44 0.49 16.29 5.12
CA LEU A 44 1.94 16.47 4.96
C LEU A 44 2.40 16.46 3.49
N GLU A 45 1.64 15.81 2.62
CA GLU A 45 1.96 15.64 1.20
C GLU A 45 0.66 15.39 0.40
N TRP A 46 0.65 15.89 -0.83
CA TRP A 46 -0.45 15.71 -1.78
C TRP A 46 0.03 14.90 -2.99
N ASN A 47 -0.83 13.98 -3.45
CA ASN A 47 -0.63 13.31 -4.72
C ASN A 47 -0.84 14.30 -5.87
N LYS A 48 0.03 14.25 -6.87
CA LYS A 48 0.00 15.11 -8.05
C LYS A 48 -0.66 14.40 -9.23
N ASP A 49 -1.49 15.11 -9.99
CA ASP A 49 -1.95 14.61 -11.29
C ASP A 49 -0.74 14.50 -12.24
N PRO A 50 -0.47 13.34 -12.84
CA PRO A 50 0.71 13.17 -13.70
C PRO A 50 0.64 13.95 -15.03
N ARG A 51 -0.52 14.46 -15.42
CA ARG A 51 -0.73 15.27 -16.62
C ARG A 51 -0.65 16.77 -16.33
N THR A 52 -1.32 17.23 -15.27
CA THR A 52 -1.42 18.67 -14.97
C THR A 52 -0.42 19.12 -13.91
N GLY A 53 0.09 18.20 -13.08
CA GLY A 53 0.96 18.51 -11.95
C GLY A 53 0.23 19.12 -10.75
N GLU A 54 -1.10 19.18 -10.79
CA GLU A 54 -1.93 19.78 -9.74
C GLU A 54 -2.13 18.82 -8.56
N ASP A 55 -2.40 19.39 -7.38
CA ASP A 55 -2.75 18.61 -6.18
C ASP A 55 -4.12 17.97 -6.34
N THR A 56 -4.20 16.67 -6.03
CA THR A 56 -5.43 15.89 -6.21
C THR A 56 -5.98 15.37 -4.89
N THR A 57 -5.21 14.51 -4.22
CA THR A 57 -5.67 13.79 -3.03
C THR A 57 -4.57 13.78 -1.98
N PRO A 58 -4.92 13.82 -0.69
CA PRO A 58 -3.94 13.66 0.38
C PRO A 58 -3.21 12.32 0.26
N SER A 59 -1.89 12.34 0.43
CA SER A 59 -1.05 11.16 0.25
C SER A 59 -1.14 10.22 1.45
N THR A 60 -1.40 8.93 1.20
CA THR A 60 -1.30 7.89 2.24
C THR A 60 -0.08 7.00 2.00
N ASN A 61 0.97 7.55 1.42
CA ASN A 61 2.21 6.82 1.11
C ASN A 61 2.92 6.35 2.38
N ALA A 62 3.79 5.35 2.24
CA ALA A 62 4.49 4.76 3.37
C ALA A 62 5.33 5.78 4.15
N ASP A 63 5.93 6.78 3.49
CA ASP A 63 6.68 7.83 4.17
C ASP A 63 5.76 8.77 4.96
N VAL A 64 4.67 9.25 4.33
CA VAL A 64 3.67 10.10 4.97
C VAL A 64 3.06 9.42 6.19
N LEU A 65 2.69 8.14 6.07
CA LEU A 65 2.15 7.40 7.20
C LEU A 65 3.17 7.23 8.34
N LEU A 66 4.48 7.11 8.05
CA LEU A 66 5.51 7.07 9.09
C LEU A 66 5.59 8.41 9.83
N ARG A 67 5.56 9.50 9.06
CA ARG A 67 5.67 10.85 9.62
C ARG A 67 4.45 11.19 10.48
N LEU A 68 3.24 10.85 10.02
CA LEU A 68 2.02 10.97 10.82
C LEU A 68 2.11 10.15 12.11
N GLU A 69 2.55 8.88 12.02
CA GLU A 69 2.75 8.00 13.18
C GLU A 69 3.73 8.60 14.20
N THR A 70 4.79 9.25 13.71
CA THR A 70 5.92 9.70 14.55
C THR A 70 5.68 11.07 15.19
N TYR A 71 4.99 11.98 14.48
CA TYR A 71 4.97 13.40 14.84
C TYR A 71 3.56 13.95 15.12
N GLU A 72 2.51 13.30 14.62
CA GLU A 72 1.15 13.88 14.61
C GLU A 72 0.13 13.04 15.39
N THR A 73 0.52 11.87 15.89
CA THR A 73 -0.39 10.94 16.58
C THR A 73 0.24 10.36 17.83
N GLU A 74 -0.62 10.03 18.80
CA GLU A 74 -0.24 9.35 20.04
C GLU A 74 -1.28 8.27 20.38
N GLY A 75 -0.92 7.33 21.27
CA GLY A 75 -1.84 6.30 21.77
C GLY A 75 -2.48 5.44 20.68
N GLU A 76 -3.81 5.28 20.73
CA GLU A 76 -4.56 4.39 19.82
C GLU A 76 -4.38 4.75 18.34
N GLN A 77 -4.19 6.04 18.02
CA GLN A 77 -3.97 6.48 16.63
C GLN A 77 -2.61 6.03 16.10
N GLN A 78 -1.58 6.16 16.93
CA GLN A 78 -0.22 5.72 16.62
C GLN A 78 -0.18 4.21 16.42
N ASP A 79 -0.78 3.43 17.33
CA ASP A 79 -0.87 1.97 17.23
C ASP A 79 -1.60 1.53 15.96
N TRP A 80 -2.67 2.24 15.58
CA TRP A 80 -3.42 1.95 14.37
C TRP A 80 -2.61 2.24 13.09
N LEU A 81 -1.89 3.37 13.04
CA LEU A 81 -1.00 3.72 11.93
C LEU A 81 0.13 2.70 11.79
N HIS A 82 0.72 2.28 12.92
CA HIS A 82 1.73 1.22 12.96
C HIS A 82 1.19 -0.09 12.37
N ALA A 83 0.03 -0.53 12.84
CA ALA A 83 -0.64 -1.74 12.34
C ALA A 83 -0.94 -1.65 10.84
N LEU A 84 -1.42 -0.49 10.36
CA LEU A 84 -1.71 -0.28 8.94
C LEU A 84 -0.45 -0.42 8.07
N ARG A 85 0.67 0.15 8.51
CA ARG A 85 1.96 0.06 7.81
C ARG A 85 2.43 -1.38 7.72
N LEU A 86 2.39 -2.13 8.83
CA LEU A 86 2.74 -3.55 8.87
C LEU A 86 1.83 -4.37 7.95
N TYR A 87 0.52 -4.13 8.00
CA TYR A 87 -0.45 -4.78 7.11
C TYR A 87 -0.15 -4.54 5.64
N ARG A 88 0.13 -3.29 5.24
CA ARG A 88 0.45 -2.96 3.85
C ARG A 88 1.76 -3.63 3.40
N LYS A 89 2.78 -3.67 4.27
CA LYS A 89 4.03 -4.39 4.00
C LYS A 89 3.75 -5.89 3.80
N ALA A 90 3.05 -6.53 4.74
CA ALA A 90 2.73 -7.95 4.68
C ALA A 90 1.85 -8.30 3.45
N THR A 91 0.81 -7.52 3.18
CA THR A 91 -0.08 -7.73 2.02
C THR A 91 0.67 -7.62 0.70
N LYS A 92 1.59 -6.65 0.59
CA LYS A 92 2.43 -6.51 -0.60
C LYS A 92 3.33 -7.72 -0.79
N LEU A 93 3.96 -8.22 0.28
CA LEU A 93 4.77 -9.42 0.25
C LEU A 93 3.96 -10.65 -0.17
N LEU A 94 2.81 -10.87 0.47
CA LEU A 94 1.90 -11.96 0.16
C LEU A 94 1.50 -11.96 -1.33
N SER A 95 1.23 -10.79 -1.91
CA SER A 95 0.85 -10.69 -3.33
C SER A 95 1.94 -11.20 -4.29
N TYR A 96 3.23 -11.17 -3.91
CA TYR A 96 4.28 -11.78 -4.71
C TYR A 96 4.21 -13.30 -4.63
N PHE A 97 4.13 -13.83 -3.42
CA PHE A 97 4.07 -15.28 -3.19
C PHE A 97 2.82 -15.92 -3.80
N GLU A 98 1.66 -15.26 -3.74
CA GLU A 98 0.43 -15.76 -4.37
C GLU A 98 0.52 -15.79 -5.90
N ALA A 99 1.29 -14.89 -6.50
CA ALA A 99 1.46 -14.83 -7.95
C ALA A 99 2.48 -15.85 -8.47
N TRP A 100 3.51 -16.16 -7.68
CA TRP A 100 4.65 -17.00 -8.09
C TRP A 100 4.29 -18.41 -8.59
N PRO A 101 3.37 -19.17 -7.96
CA PRO A 101 2.99 -20.48 -8.46
C PRO A 101 2.52 -20.48 -9.91
N ARG A 102 1.92 -19.38 -10.39
CA ARG A 102 1.47 -19.25 -11.79
C ARG A 102 2.61 -19.10 -12.80
N TYR A 103 3.81 -18.78 -12.33
CA TYR A 103 5.00 -18.55 -13.14
C TYR A 103 6.05 -19.66 -12.97
N MET A 104 5.76 -20.67 -12.15
CA MET A 104 6.67 -21.78 -11.92
C MET A 104 6.39 -22.91 -12.92
N THR A 105 7.44 -23.36 -13.57
CA THR A 105 7.49 -24.55 -14.42
C THR A 105 8.66 -25.40 -13.93
N ASP A 106 8.44 -26.70 -13.73
CA ASP A 106 9.48 -27.64 -13.26
C ASP A 106 10.19 -27.21 -11.96
N GLY A 107 9.43 -26.59 -11.06
CA GLY A 107 9.96 -26.06 -9.79
C GLY A 107 10.82 -24.81 -9.93
N ARG A 108 10.90 -24.20 -11.12
CA ARG A 108 11.71 -23.00 -11.41
C ARG A 108 10.88 -21.89 -12.04
N MET A 109 11.30 -20.65 -11.86
CA MET A 109 10.72 -19.51 -12.59
C MET A 109 11.58 -19.18 -13.80
N HIS A 110 10.92 -18.94 -14.94
CA HIS A 110 11.58 -18.62 -16.22
C HIS A 110 11.22 -17.19 -16.67
N PRO A 111 11.82 -16.14 -16.07
CA PRO A 111 11.53 -14.76 -16.45
C PRO A 111 12.03 -14.46 -17.86
N ARG A 112 11.30 -13.60 -18.59
CA ARG A 112 11.74 -13.09 -19.88
C ARG A 112 12.44 -11.75 -19.73
N PHE A 113 13.67 -11.66 -20.22
CA PHE A 113 14.41 -10.41 -20.27
C PHE A 113 14.13 -9.65 -21.57
N ARG A 114 13.87 -8.35 -21.44
CA ARG A 114 13.52 -7.43 -22.53
C ARG A 114 14.59 -6.32 -22.60
N PRO A 115 15.64 -6.50 -23.43
CA PRO A 115 16.72 -5.53 -23.53
C PRO A 115 16.29 -4.20 -24.17
N LEU A 116 15.33 -4.24 -25.09
CA LEU A 116 14.86 -3.06 -25.84
C LEU A 116 13.67 -2.32 -25.19
N LYS A 117 13.29 -2.68 -23.95
CA LYS A 117 12.10 -2.12 -23.28
C LYS A 117 12.38 -0.80 -22.57
N THR A 118 13.59 -0.58 -22.07
CA THR A 118 13.92 0.64 -21.33
C THR A 118 14.70 1.61 -22.22
N VAL A 119 14.37 2.91 -22.14
CA VAL A 119 15.08 3.97 -22.88
C VAL A 119 16.55 4.05 -22.48
N THR A 120 16.86 3.74 -21.22
CA THR A 120 18.22 3.77 -20.66
C THR A 120 19.12 2.59 -21.09
N GLY A 121 18.58 1.60 -21.80
CA GLY A 121 19.32 0.37 -22.17
C GLY A 121 19.47 -0.67 -21.04
N ARG A 122 18.92 -0.43 -19.84
CA ARG A 122 18.83 -1.45 -18.78
C ARG A 122 17.91 -2.59 -19.20
N LEU A 123 18.27 -3.83 -18.83
CA LEU A 123 17.38 -4.97 -18.98
C LEU A 123 16.11 -4.78 -18.14
N ALA A 124 14.95 -5.13 -18.71
CA ALA A 124 13.71 -5.29 -17.95
C ALA A 124 13.33 -6.78 -17.91
N SER A 125 12.67 -7.22 -16.83
CA SER A 125 12.15 -8.60 -16.70
C SER A 125 10.61 -8.60 -16.63
N GLU A 126 9.99 -9.62 -17.22
CA GLU A 126 8.54 -9.82 -17.16
C GLU A 126 8.17 -11.31 -17.22
N ALA A 127 6.96 -11.63 -16.73
CA ALA A 127 6.39 -12.98 -16.70
C ALA A 127 7.31 -14.07 -16.09
N PRO A 128 7.79 -13.93 -14.83
CA PRO A 128 7.51 -12.85 -13.86
C PRO A 128 8.58 -11.75 -13.86
N ASN A 129 8.27 -10.58 -13.28
CA ASN A 129 9.25 -9.53 -13.07
C ASN A 129 10.08 -9.81 -11.81
N ILE A 130 11.22 -10.49 -11.99
CA ILE A 130 12.12 -10.87 -10.90
C ILE A 130 12.99 -9.72 -10.39
N GLN A 131 13.10 -8.62 -11.14
CA GLN A 131 13.88 -7.46 -10.73
C GLN A 131 13.21 -6.67 -9.59
N ASN A 132 11.88 -6.75 -9.50
CA ASN A 132 11.08 -6.06 -8.49
C ASN A 132 10.69 -6.95 -7.29
N VAL A 133 11.43 -8.05 -7.07
CA VAL A 133 11.25 -8.93 -5.91
C VAL A 133 11.82 -8.24 -4.66
N PRO A 134 11.17 -8.37 -3.48
CA PRO A 134 11.67 -7.84 -2.23
C PRO A 134 13.16 -8.14 -1.98
N ARG A 135 13.86 -7.20 -1.37
CA ARG A 135 15.30 -7.31 -1.05
C ARG A 135 15.59 -7.90 0.32
N ASP A 136 14.55 -8.19 1.09
CA ASP A 136 14.67 -8.76 2.42
C ASP A 136 15.41 -10.10 2.35
N LYS A 137 16.41 -10.28 3.22
CA LYS A 137 17.31 -11.44 3.20
C LYS A 137 16.50 -12.71 3.40
N ASP A 138 15.59 -12.69 4.38
CA ASP A 138 14.80 -13.85 4.76
C ASP A 138 13.87 -14.28 3.63
N ILE A 139 13.36 -13.31 2.86
CA ILE A 139 12.48 -13.56 1.71
C ILE A 139 13.25 -14.13 0.51
N ARG A 140 14.51 -13.73 0.33
CA ARG A 140 15.34 -14.21 -0.79
C ARG A 140 16.00 -15.55 -0.54
N SER A 141 16.12 -15.95 0.72
CA SER A 141 16.69 -17.25 1.10
C SER A 141 15.68 -18.40 1.17
N MET A 142 14.39 -18.11 1.01
CA MET A 142 13.33 -19.11 0.89
C MET A 142 13.39 -19.83 -0.46
#